data_AF-A0A497K110-F1
#
_entry.id   AF-A0A497K110-F1
#
_cell.length_a   1.000
_cell.length_b   1.000
_cell.length_c   1.000
_cell.angle_alpha   90.00
_cell.angle_beta   90.00
_cell.angle_gamma   90.00
#
_symmetry.space_group_name_H-M   'P 1'
#
loop_
_entity.id
_entity.type
_entity.pdbx_description
1 polymer ?
#
loop_
_entity_poly.entity_id
_entity_poly.type
_entity_poly.pdbx_seq_one_letter_code
_entity_poly.pdbx_strand_id
1 'polypeptide(L)'
;MNRSKPKIMAPVNSLEGASRVIPAGADEVYCGVALPTKYRSFILYRGPGKSSAQLPSYSELEKIVKYAHDEGVKVIVVVNEPFMSDKLEKEMKNHVASIVEKEVDGLIIGDIGVLSIVKEMDVDVQLIASTYFVSMNSETVEFLRSLGFSRVVLERHLTLDEISEIVKNSKVDIEVFCYYGGCSNINGNCYLYHFGTTKFWKASSELKTGSPGGRVRPALTPCRFLYDIYDVNTKSYLGRWPIMDAFTICSLCHLPALIRTGVAGLKIVGRFLDVLKQETATRVIRTLVDKIWSEGGRLKRKSFHKLLSELKRDLNYAFGPLSLIRQEASKERRRIQLETSRLKNLHRFYQDTFCKPQRCFFAPLLNAPYRYEPSIVKSRVRS
;
A
#
# COMPACT_ATOMS: atom_id res chain seq x y z
N MET A 1 15.23 -26.30 1.94
CA MET A 1 14.80 -25.23 1.00
C MET A 1 15.95 -24.23 0.90
N ASN A 2 16.51 -24.04 -0.29
CA ASN A 2 17.43 -22.93 -0.54
C ASN A 2 16.64 -21.63 -0.38
N ARG A 3 16.87 -20.91 0.73
CA ARG A 3 16.22 -19.61 0.97
C ARG A 3 16.88 -18.57 0.08
N SER A 4 16.08 -17.88 -0.73
CA SER A 4 16.50 -16.66 -1.42
C SER A 4 16.16 -15.43 -0.59
N LYS A 5 16.96 -14.38 -0.77
CA LYS A 5 16.68 -13.07 -0.19
C LYS A 5 15.45 -12.50 -0.89
N PRO A 6 14.42 -12.02 -0.17
CA PRO A 6 13.24 -11.48 -0.82
C PRO A 6 13.57 -10.23 -1.61
N LYS A 7 12.95 -10.12 -2.78
CA LYS A 7 13.02 -8.94 -3.64
C LYS A 7 12.15 -7.81 -3.11
N ILE A 8 12.60 -6.58 -3.28
CA ILE A 8 11.85 -5.37 -2.93
C ILE A 8 11.16 -4.84 -4.18
N MET A 9 9.83 -4.87 -4.18
CA MET A 9 9.01 -4.25 -5.22
C MET A 9 8.59 -2.84 -4.80
N ALA A 10 9.17 -1.82 -5.46
CA ALA A 10 8.98 -0.41 -5.14
C ALA A 10 7.94 0.28 -6.07
N PRO A 11 7.07 1.15 -5.54
CA PRO A 11 6.08 1.87 -6.34
C PRO A 11 6.71 3.04 -7.08
N VAL A 12 6.31 3.25 -8.34
CA VAL A 12 6.68 4.45 -9.12
C VAL A 12 5.48 5.06 -9.84
N ASN A 13 5.51 6.37 -10.03
CA ASN A 13 4.51 7.15 -10.77
C ASN A 13 5.10 8.16 -11.76
N SER A 14 6.42 8.13 -11.97
CA SER A 14 7.14 8.93 -12.98
C SER A 14 8.52 8.32 -13.23
N LEU A 15 9.19 8.75 -14.31
CA LEU A 15 10.59 8.41 -14.54
C LEU A 15 11.50 8.93 -13.41
N GLU A 16 11.21 10.12 -12.86
CA GLU A 16 11.93 10.61 -11.67
C GLU A 16 11.74 9.68 -10.48
N GLY A 17 10.54 9.14 -10.28
CA GLY A 17 10.29 8.13 -9.24
C GLY A 17 11.19 6.90 -9.43
N ALA A 18 11.23 6.36 -10.66
CA ALA A 18 12.08 5.21 -11.00
C ALA A 18 13.57 5.50 -10.78
N SER A 19 14.07 6.65 -11.24
CA SER A 19 15.48 7.04 -11.10
C SER A 19 15.94 7.28 -9.66
N ARG A 20 15.00 7.36 -8.71
CA ARG A 20 15.32 7.44 -7.28
C ARG A 20 15.15 6.13 -6.54
N VAL A 21 14.09 5.36 -6.81
CA VAL A 21 13.86 4.10 -6.08
C VAL A 21 14.82 3.00 -6.49
N ILE A 22 15.28 2.99 -7.74
CA ILE A 22 16.23 1.98 -8.24
C ILE A 22 17.58 2.10 -7.50
N PRO A 23 18.25 3.27 -7.47
CA PRO A 23 19.47 3.43 -6.65
C PRO A 23 19.23 3.29 -5.15
N ALA A 24 18.00 3.51 -4.66
CA ALA A 24 17.64 3.26 -3.27
C ALA A 24 17.54 1.76 -2.91
N GLY A 25 17.65 0.86 -3.90
CA GLY A 25 17.72 -0.58 -3.73
C GLY A 25 16.43 -1.33 -4.04
N ALA A 26 15.59 -0.79 -4.94
CA ALA A 26 14.51 -1.57 -5.52
C ALA A 26 15.08 -2.71 -6.37
N ASP A 27 14.64 -3.95 -6.13
CA ASP A 27 14.96 -5.10 -7.00
C ASP A 27 14.01 -5.15 -8.20
N GLU A 28 12.81 -4.59 -8.03
CA GLU A 28 11.73 -4.51 -9.02
C GLU A 28 10.94 -3.20 -8.80
N VAL A 29 10.47 -2.57 -9.87
CA VAL A 29 9.56 -1.42 -9.77
C VAL A 29 8.18 -1.79 -10.30
N TYR A 30 7.14 -1.21 -9.70
CA TYR A 30 5.78 -1.38 -10.20
C TYR A 30 5.03 -0.07 -10.37
N CYS A 31 4.27 0.00 -11.45
CA CYS A 31 3.49 1.17 -11.84
C CYS A 31 2.13 0.74 -12.42
N GLY A 32 1.30 1.71 -12.79
CA GLY A 32 0.23 1.46 -13.73
C GLY A 32 0.16 2.65 -14.68
N VAL A 33 -0.52 2.50 -15.80
CA VAL A 33 -0.55 3.52 -16.84
C VAL A 33 -1.95 4.08 -16.96
N ALA A 34 -2.05 5.41 -17.09
CA ALA A 34 -3.33 6.04 -17.31
C ALA A 34 -3.83 5.74 -18.74
N LEU A 35 -5.06 5.25 -18.85
CA LEU A 35 -5.78 5.16 -20.10
C LEU A 35 -5.90 6.55 -20.74
N PRO A 36 -5.59 6.69 -22.06
CA PRO A 36 -5.77 7.93 -22.80
C PRO A 36 -7.24 8.41 -22.79
N THR A 37 -8.18 7.47 -22.82
CA THR A 37 -9.63 7.73 -22.70
C THR A 37 -9.99 8.01 -21.24
N LYS A 38 -10.23 9.28 -20.91
CA LYS A 38 -10.65 9.72 -19.57
C LYS A 38 -11.89 8.95 -19.07
N TYR A 39 -11.83 8.43 -17.83
CA TYR A 39 -12.84 8.25 -16.74
C TYR A 39 -14.36 8.15 -16.97
N ARG A 40 -14.93 8.19 -18.18
CA ARG A 40 -16.39 8.07 -18.32
C ARG A 40 -16.87 6.63 -18.43
N SER A 41 -16.04 5.74 -18.96
CA SER A 41 -16.43 4.35 -19.19
C SER A 41 -16.19 3.48 -17.93
N PHE A 42 -15.10 3.68 -17.19
CA PHE A 42 -14.81 2.94 -15.95
C PHE A 42 -15.37 3.69 -14.73
N ILE A 43 -16.34 3.07 -14.04
CA ILE A 43 -17.01 3.65 -12.85
C ILE A 43 -16.17 3.48 -11.57
N LEU A 44 -15.14 2.63 -11.60
CA LEU A 44 -14.33 2.30 -10.43
C LEU A 44 -13.27 3.38 -10.16
N TYR A 45 -13.20 3.87 -8.92
CA TYR A 45 -12.25 4.89 -8.47
C TYR A 45 -10.77 4.45 -8.60
N ARG A 46 -10.52 3.14 -8.69
CA ARG A 46 -9.21 2.54 -8.94
C ARG A 46 -8.96 2.15 -10.38
N GLY A 47 -9.87 2.48 -11.31
CA GLY A 47 -9.68 2.26 -12.74
C GLY A 47 -8.34 2.86 -13.23
N PRO A 48 -7.84 2.42 -14.39
CA PRO A 48 -6.64 2.99 -15.03
C PRO A 48 -6.85 4.45 -15.50
N GLY A 49 -7.77 5.22 -14.92
CA GLY A 49 -7.91 6.63 -15.22
C GLY A 49 -6.76 7.47 -14.65
N LYS A 50 -6.55 8.66 -15.23
CA LYS A 50 -5.55 9.65 -14.78
C LYS A 50 -5.63 9.92 -13.28
N SER A 51 -4.64 9.48 -12.52
CA SER A 51 -4.48 9.85 -11.11
C SER A 51 -2.99 10.01 -10.81
N SER A 52 -2.66 10.58 -9.66
CA SER A 52 -1.25 10.66 -9.22
C SER A 52 -0.62 9.29 -8.92
N ALA A 53 -1.39 8.20 -9.01
CA ALA A 53 -0.92 6.83 -8.85
C ALA A 53 -0.58 6.13 -10.19
N GLN A 54 -0.90 6.77 -11.32
CA GLN A 54 -0.69 6.21 -12.66
C GLN A 54 0.33 7.07 -13.41
N LEU A 55 1.13 6.42 -14.26
CA LEU A 55 1.95 7.08 -15.27
C LEU A 55 1.05 7.83 -16.25
N PRO A 56 1.46 9.01 -16.73
CA PRO A 56 0.62 9.84 -17.60
C PRO A 56 0.40 9.25 -19.00
N SER A 57 1.29 8.37 -19.46
CA SER A 57 1.26 7.79 -20.81
C SER A 57 2.10 6.52 -20.92
N TYR A 58 1.89 5.75 -21.99
CA TYR A 58 2.75 4.60 -22.34
C TYR A 58 4.17 5.02 -22.77
N SER A 59 4.35 6.23 -23.29
CA SER A 59 5.69 6.75 -23.59
C SER A 59 6.51 7.00 -22.32
N GLU A 60 5.86 7.39 -21.21
CA GLU A 60 6.54 7.48 -19.92
C GLU A 60 6.91 6.07 -19.40
N LEU A 61 6.04 5.08 -19.61
CA LEU A 61 6.34 3.67 -19.29
C LEU A 61 7.58 3.20 -20.06
N GLU A 62 7.64 3.45 -21.37
CA GLU A 62 8.78 3.07 -22.22
C GLU A 62 10.12 3.62 -21.71
N LYS A 63 10.15 4.89 -21.28
CA LYS A 63 11.35 5.49 -20.68
C LYS A 63 11.75 4.80 -19.37
N ILE A 64 10.76 4.44 -18.54
CA ILE A 64 11.00 3.73 -17.28
C ILE A 64 11.52 2.32 -17.54
N VAL A 65 10.93 1.59 -18.50
CA VAL A 65 11.39 0.26 -18.90
C VAL A 65 12.84 0.33 -19.34
N LYS A 66 13.15 1.22 -20.29
CA LYS A 66 14.53 1.42 -20.76
C LYS A 66 15.50 1.69 -19.60
N TYR A 67 15.20 2.68 -18.77
CA TYR A 67 16.07 3.03 -17.64
C TYR A 67 16.22 1.88 -16.63
N ALA A 68 15.13 1.19 -16.29
CA ALA A 68 15.17 0.10 -15.33
C ALA A 68 15.95 -1.09 -15.86
N HIS A 69 15.76 -1.46 -17.13
CA HIS A 69 16.51 -2.53 -17.80
C HIS A 69 18.00 -2.22 -17.91
N ASP A 70 18.37 -0.97 -18.22
CA ASP A 70 19.76 -0.51 -18.21
C ASP A 70 20.42 -0.70 -16.83
N GLU A 71 19.63 -0.59 -15.74
CA GLU A 71 20.05 -0.81 -14.35
C GLU A 71 19.82 -2.27 -13.86
N GLY A 72 19.36 -3.17 -14.72
CA GLY A 72 19.07 -4.57 -14.37
C GLY A 72 17.87 -4.78 -13.46
N VAL A 73 16.95 -3.81 -13.39
CA VAL A 73 15.73 -3.83 -12.57
C VAL A 73 14.50 -4.14 -13.44
N LYS A 74 13.62 -5.01 -12.94
CA LYS A 74 12.38 -5.39 -13.64
C LYS A 74 11.28 -4.36 -13.47
N VAL A 75 10.44 -4.22 -14.50
CA VAL A 75 9.26 -3.35 -14.51
C VAL A 75 7.97 -4.16 -14.56
N ILE A 76 7.15 -4.02 -13.53
CA ILE A 76 5.87 -4.71 -13.39
C ILE A 76 4.73 -3.71 -13.53
N VAL A 77 3.77 -3.98 -14.42
CA VAL A 77 2.63 -3.11 -14.63
C VAL A 77 1.36 -3.70 -14.02
N VAL A 78 0.60 -2.85 -13.33
CA VAL A 78 -0.68 -3.21 -12.73
C VAL A 78 -1.79 -3.04 -13.75
N VAL A 79 -2.54 -4.11 -13.98
CA VAL A 79 -3.75 -4.20 -14.84
C VAL A 79 -4.80 -5.04 -14.09
N ASN A 80 -5.10 -4.62 -12.86
CA ASN A 80 -5.87 -5.45 -11.93
C ASN A 80 -7.34 -5.08 -11.83
N GLU A 81 -7.79 -4.15 -12.66
CA GLU A 81 -9.13 -3.59 -12.63
C GLU A 81 -10.11 -4.35 -13.53
N PRO A 82 -11.32 -4.68 -13.05
CA PRO A 82 -12.33 -5.34 -13.86
C PRO A 82 -13.01 -4.36 -14.84
N PHE A 83 -13.57 -4.91 -15.92
CA PHE A 83 -14.39 -4.20 -16.92
C PHE A 83 -15.80 -4.79 -16.99
N MET A 84 -16.78 -4.02 -17.49
CA MET A 84 -18.21 -4.38 -17.40
C MET A 84 -18.98 -4.38 -18.74
N SER A 85 -18.38 -3.94 -19.85
CA SER A 85 -19.06 -3.89 -21.15
C SER A 85 -18.08 -4.15 -22.29
N ASP A 86 -18.59 -4.54 -23.46
CA ASP A 86 -17.77 -4.85 -24.64
C ASP A 86 -16.89 -3.67 -25.07
N LYS A 87 -17.40 -2.45 -24.92
CA LYS A 87 -16.60 -1.23 -25.15
C LYS A 87 -15.39 -1.17 -24.21
N LEU A 88 -15.60 -1.49 -22.93
CA LEU A 88 -14.54 -1.52 -21.94
C LEU A 88 -13.58 -2.68 -22.15
N GLU A 89 -14.08 -3.83 -22.60
CA GLU A 89 -13.24 -4.96 -23.00
C GLU A 89 -12.27 -4.55 -24.11
N LYS A 90 -12.76 -3.91 -25.17
CA LYS A 90 -11.91 -3.40 -26.26
C LYS A 90 -10.88 -2.38 -25.76
N GLU A 91 -11.28 -1.46 -24.89
CA GLU A 91 -10.36 -0.50 -24.26
C GLU A 91 -9.29 -1.23 -23.42
N MET A 92 -9.66 -2.28 -22.68
CA MET A 92 -8.75 -3.09 -21.89
C MET A 92 -7.80 -3.92 -22.75
N LYS A 93 -8.28 -4.54 -23.83
CA LYS A 93 -7.44 -5.24 -24.83
C LYS A 93 -6.36 -4.31 -25.38
N ASN A 94 -6.75 -3.10 -25.80
CA ASN A 94 -5.80 -2.09 -26.27
C ASN A 94 -4.83 -1.64 -25.15
N HIS A 95 -5.31 -1.52 -23.91
CA HIS A 95 -4.48 -1.14 -22.77
C HIS A 95 -3.36 -2.14 -22.51
N VAL A 96 -3.72 -3.42 -22.43
CA VAL A 96 -2.79 -4.52 -22.22
C VAL A 96 -1.80 -4.60 -23.38
N ALA A 97 -2.28 -4.51 -24.64
CA ALA A 97 -1.41 -4.48 -25.83
C ALA A 97 -0.37 -3.36 -25.74
N SER A 98 -0.80 -2.12 -25.49
CA SER A 98 0.10 -0.97 -25.36
C SER A 98 1.08 -1.06 -24.19
N ILE A 99 0.78 -1.85 -23.15
CA ILE A 99 1.70 -2.12 -22.04
C ILE A 99 2.72 -3.17 -22.43
N VAL A 100 2.28 -4.29 -23.00
CA VAL A 100 3.14 -5.42 -23.35
C VAL A 100 4.10 -5.06 -24.50
N GLU A 101 3.67 -4.22 -25.45
CA GLU A 101 4.54 -3.64 -26.48
C GLU A 101 5.73 -2.86 -25.91
N LYS A 102 5.70 -2.49 -24.62
CA LYS A 102 6.81 -1.83 -23.93
C LYS A 102 7.73 -2.80 -23.21
N GLU A 103 7.63 -4.09 -23.50
CA GLU A 103 8.53 -5.14 -23.01
C GLU A 103 8.61 -5.17 -21.46
N VAL A 104 7.46 -5.00 -20.81
CA VAL A 104 7.37 -5.08 -19.34
C VAL A 104 7.59 -6.51 -18.87
N ASP A 105 8.21 -6.68 -17.72
CA ASP A 105 8.58 -7.99 -17.18
C ASP A 105 7.40 -8.78 -16.61
N GLY A 106 6.33 -8.09 -16.20
CA GLY A 106 5.20 -8.73 -15.54
C GLY A 106 3.94 -7.88 -15.46
N LEU A 107 2.80 -8.57 -15.36
CA LEU A 107 1.48 -7.97 -15.20
C LEU A 107 0.87 -8.40 -13.86
N ILE A 108 0.47 -7.43 -13.04
CA ILE A 108 -0.36 -7.68 -11.86
C ILE A 108 -1.83 -7.63 -12.27
N ILE A 109 -2.46 -8.80 -12.33
CA ILE A 109 -3.85 -8.99 -12.77
C ILE A 109 -4.74 -9.28 -11.57
N GLY A 110 -5.99 -8.79 -11.59
CA GLY A 110 -6.95 -8.92 -10.50
C GLY A 110 -8.35 -9.30 -10.96
N ASP A 111 -8.52 -9.63 -12.24
CA ASP A 111 -9.78 -9.95 -12.87
C ASP A 111 -9.59 -11.10 -13.87
N ILE A 112 -10.55 -12.04 -13.91
CA ILE A 112 -10.48 -13.22 -14.79
C ILE A 112 -10.71 -12.83 -16.26
N GLY A 113 -11.53 -11.80 -16.53
CA GLY A 113 -11.70 -11.28 -17.89
C GLY A 113 -10.41 -10.69 -18.43
N VAL A 114 -9.67 -9.92 -17.62
CA VAL A 114 -8.34 -9.41 -17.97
C VAL A 114 -7.35 -10.56 -18.19
N LEU A 115 -7.39 -11.60 -17.36
CA LEU A 115 -6.57 -12.80 -17.58
C LEU A 115 -6.89 -13.47 -18.93
N SER A 116 -8.17 -13.61 -19.29
CA SER A 116 -8.60 -14.16 -20.59
C SER A 116 -8.00 -13.37 -21.75
N ILE A 117 -8.09 -12.04 -21.69
CA ILE A 117 -7.49 -11.14 -22.69
C ILE A 117 -5.98 -11.40 -22.83
N VAL A 118 -5.25 -11.45 -21.72
CA VAL A 118 -3.79 -11.64 -21.74
C VAL A 118 -3.43 -13.02 -22.32
N LYS A 119 -4.21 -14.05 -22.01
CA LYS A 119 -4.04 -15.40 -22.55
C LYS A 119 -4.35 -15.48 -24.05
N GLU A 120 -5.40 -14.80 -24.52
CA GLU A 120 -5.75 -14.70 -25.94
C GLU A 120 -4.67 -14.02 -26.78
N MET A 121 -3.92 -13.09 -26.18
CA MET A 121 -2.84 -12.37 -26.86
C MET A 121 -1.56 -13.20 -27.05
N ASP A 122 -1.43 -14.35 -26.38
CA ASP A 122 -0.27 -15.26 -26.44
C ASP A 122 1.08 -14.55 -26.22
N VAL A 123 1.13 -13.66 -25.23
CA VAL A 123 2.32 -12.89 -24.88
C VAL A 123 3.11 -13.56 -23.76
N ASP A 124 4.43 -13.65 -23.93
CA ASP A 124 5.34 -14.18 -22.89
C ASP A 124 5.63 -13.10 -21.85
N VAL A 125 4.72 -12.94 -20.89
CA VAL A 125 4.84 -11.97 -19.78
C VAL A 125 4.51 -12.63 -18.44
N GLN A 126 5.27 -12.29 -17.39
CA GLN A 126 5.05 -12.87 -16.08
C GLN A 126 3.69 -12.49 -15.51
N LEU A 127 2.83 -13.47 -15.23
CA LEU A 127 1.54 -13.23 -14.59
C LEU A 127 1.66 -13.23 -13.06
N ILE A 128 1.24 -12.13 -12.43
CA ILE A 128 1.24 -11.93 -10.98
C ILE A 128 -0.20 -11.73 -10.50
N ALA A 129 -0.67 -12.58 -9.58
CA ALA A 129 -2.02 -12.47 -9.05
C ALA A 129 -2.11 -11.34 -8.00
N SER A 130 -2.96 -10.36 -8.25
CA SER A 130 -3.28 -9.27 -7.33
C SER A 130 -4.08 -9.77 -6.13
N THR A 131 -4.06 -9.00 -5.05
CA THR A 131 -4.96 -9.17 -3.90
C THR A 131 -6.45 -9.11 -4.22
N TYR A 132 -6.82 -8.71 -5.44
CA TYR A 132 -8.23 -8.72 -5.88
C TYR A 132 -8.78 -10.15 -6.01
N PHE A 133 -7.92 -11.15 -6.17
CA PHE A 133 -8.31 -12.56 -6.10
C PHE A 133 -8.50 -13.10 -4.67
N VAL A 134 -8.28 -12.28 -3.64
CA VAL A 134 -8.51 -12.66 -2.22
C VAL A 134 -7.72 -13.92 -1.82
N SER A 135 -6.43 -13.96 -2.19
CA SER A 135 -5.55 -15.09 -1.89
C SER A 135 -5.22 -15.16 -0.40
N MET A 136 -5.98 -15.97 0.34
CA MET A 136 -5.88 -16.15 1.79
C MET A 136 -5.46 -17.58 2.23
N ASN A 137 -5.41 -18.55 1.32
CA ASN A 137 -5.10 -19.94 1.64
C ASN A 137 -4.33 -20.61 0.50
N SER A 138 -3.84 -21.83 0.75
CA SER A 138 -3.00 -22.56 -0.21
C SER A 138 -3.79 -23.03 -1.42
N GLU A 139 -5.08 -23.34 -1.25
CA GLU A 139 -6.00 -23.78 -2.30
C GLU A 139 -6.20 -22.69 -3.35
N THR A 140 -6.43 -21.44 -2.93
CA THR A 140 -6.52 -20.29 -3.84
C THR A 140 -5.19 -20.05 -4.56
N VAL A 141 -4.05 -20.18 -3.87
CA VAL A 141 -2.73 -20.04 -4.50
C VAL A 141 -2.51 -21.11 -5.58
N GLU A 142 -2.84 -22.36 -5.30
CA GLU A 142 -2.72 -23.47 -6.24
C GLU A 142 -3.69 -23.32 -7.42
N PHE A 143 -4.92 -22.87 -7.17
CA PHE A 143 -5.87 -22.56 -8.23
C PHE A 143 -5.34 -21.45 -9.15
N LEU A 144 -4.83 -20.35 -8.60
CA LEU A 144 -4.21 -19.28 -9.40
C LEU A 144 -2.99 -19.78 -10.18
N ARG A 145 -2.16 -20.64 -9.57
CA ARG A 145 -1.06 -21.31 -10.30
C ARG A 145 -1.58 -22.10 -11.50
N SER A 146 -2.67 -22.85 -11.34
CA SER A 146 -3.28 -23.63 -12.43
C SER A 146 -3.76 -22.76 -13.60
N LEU A 147 -4.08 -21.49 -13.34
CA LEU A 147 -4.44 -20.48 -14.35
C LEU A 147 -3.20 -19.84 -15.02
N GLY A 148 -2.00 -20.20 -14.58
CA GLY A 148 -0.72 -19.74 -15.13
C GLY A 148 -0.08 -18.56 -14.39
N PHE A 149 -0.58 -18.20 -13.20
CA PHE A 149 0.13 -17.24 -12.34
C PHE A 149 1.42 -17.86 -11.81
N SER A 150 2.53 -17.12 -11.89
CA SER A 150 3.84 -17.55 -11.38
C SER A 150 4.21 -16.89 -10.05
N ARG A 151 3.45 -15.86 -9.66
CA ARG A 151 3.57 -15.17 -8.38
C ARG A 151 2.19 -14.78 -7.86
N VAL A 152 1.97 -14.87 -6.55
CA VAL A 152 0.72 -14.48 -5.90
C VAL A 152 0.99 -13.46 -4.79
N VAL A 153 0.31 -12.32 -4.85
CA VAL A 153 0.31 -11.31 -3.78
C VAL A 153 -0.77 -11.68 -2.76
N LEU A 154 -0.38 -12.05 -1.55
CA LEU A 154 -1.33 -12.46 -0.51
C LEU A 154 -2.10 -11.28 0.06
N GLU A 155 -3.31 -11.59 0.54
CA GLU A 155 -4.14 -10.59 1.18
C GLU A 155 -3.62 -10.18 2.58
N ARG A 156 -3.87 -8.94 2.97
CA ARG A 156 -3.27 -8.29 4.14
C ARG A 156 -3.72 -8.79 5.52
N HIS A 157 -4.65 -9.74 5.56
CA HIS A 157 -5.33 -10.16 6.78
C HIS A 157 -4.74 -11.43 7.39
N LEU A 158 -3.71 -12.00 6.75
CA LEU A 158 -3.06 -13.23 7.20
C LEU A 158 -2.05 -12.97 8.31
N THR A 159 -1.99 -13.89 9.24
CA THR A 159 -0.94 -14.00 10.27
C THR A 159 0.37 -14.51 9.66
N LEU A 160 1.47 -14.38 10.41
CA LEU A 160 2.77 -14.90 9.98
C LEU A 160 2.77 -16.42 9.81
N ASP A 161 2.03 -17.14 10.65
CA ASP A 161 1.98 -18.60 10.62
C ASP A 161 1.21 -19.08 9.38
N GLU A 162 0.06 -18.46 9.07
CA GLU A 162 -0.70 -18.72 7.84
C GLU A 162 0.13 -18.40 6.59
N ILE A 163 0.85 -17.27 6.57
CA ILE A 163 1.78 -16.95 5.47
C ILE A 163 2.87 -18.03 5.35
N SER A 164 3.44 -18.46 6.48
CA SER A 164 4.48 -19.49 6.48
C SER A 164 3.96 -20.83 5.95
N GLU A 165 2.73 -21.19 6.25
CA GLU A 165 2.08 -22.40 5.74
C GLU A 165 1.85 -22.32 4.24
N ILE A 166 1.29 -21.21 3.76
CA ILE A 166 1.07 -20.96 2.32
C ILE A 166 2.40 -21.01 1.55
N VAL A 167 3.45 -20.36 2.05
CA VAL A 167 4.77 -20.39 1.41
C VAL A 167 5.31 -21.82 1.33
N LYS A 168 5.16 -22.62 2.40
CA LYS A 168 5.65 -24.01 2.45
C LYS A 168 4.96 -24.90 1.41
N ASN A 169 3.68 -24.67 1.16
CA ASN A 169 2.86 -25.47 0.25
C ASN A 169 2.84 -24.92 -1.20
N SER A 170 3.32 -23.69 -1.40
CA SER A 170 3.30 -23.02 -2.70
C SER A 170 4.38 -23.53 -3.64
N LYS A 171 4.03 -23.63 -4.93
CA LYS A 171 4.97 -23.87 -6.05
C LYS A 171 5.22 -22.59 -6.88
N VAL A 172 4.69 -21.46 -6.43
CA VAL A 172 4.84 -20.14 -7.04
C VAL A 172 5.41 -19.16 -6.04
N ASP A 173 5.95 -18.06 -6.53
CA ASP A 173 6.48 -17.00 -5.69
C ASP A 173 5.35 -16.39 -4.84
N ILE A 174 5.57 -16.28 -3.54
CA ILE A 174 4.65 -15.60 -2.63
C ILE A 174 5.18 -14.19 -2.33
N GLU A 175 4.34 -13.20 -2.58
CA GLU A 175 4.63 -11.78 -2.30
C GLU A 175 3.67 -11.24 -1.24
N VAL A 176 4.20 -10.40 -0.35
CA VAL A 176 3.43 -9.78 0.74
C VAL A 176 3.72 -8.29 0.82
N PHE A 177 2.77 -7.51 1.34
CA PHE A 177 3.02 -6.11 1.62
C PHE A 177 3.87 -5.95 2.88
N CYS A 178 4.94 -5.16 2.76
CA CYS A 178 5.82 -4.87 3.89
C CYS A 178 5.63 -3.45 4.44
N TYR A 179 5.10 -2.54 3.63
CA TYR A 179 4.97 -1.14 4.03
C TYR A 179 3.74 -0.46 3.43
N TYR A 180 3.07 0.33 4.28
CA TYR A 180 2.04 1.30 3.95
C TYR A 180 0.73 0.69 3.36
N GLY A 181 -0.36 1.47 3.41
CA GLY A 181 -1.64 1.08 2.79
C GLY A 181 -2.44 0.01 3.53
N GLY A 182 -2.62 0.14 4.85
CA GLY A 182 -3.56 -0.71 5.59
C GLY A 182 -4.98 -0.64 5.02
N CYS A 183 -5.69 -1.76 5.09
CA CYS A 183 -7.08 -1.88 4.71
C CYS A 183 -7.79 -2.76 5.73
N SER A 184 -8.94 -2.30 6.19
CA SER A 184 -9.83 -3.04 7.08
C SER A 184 -10.85 -3.89 6.33
N ASN A 185 -10.85 -3.79 5.01
CA ASN A 185 -11.74 -4.51 4.12
C ASN A 185 -10.91 -5.42 3.24
N ILE A 186 -11.51 -6.53 2.82
CA ILE A 186 -10.95 -7.36 1.76
C ILE A 186 -10.93 -6.53 0.45
N ASN A 187 -9.74 -6.29 -0.08
CA ASN A 187 -9.51 -5.26 -1.10
C ASN A 187 -10.37 -5.43 -2.37
N GLY A 188 -10.56 -6.68 -2.82
CA GLY A 188 -11.37 -6.99 -4.00
C GLY A 188 -12.87 -6.70 -3.85
N ASN A 189 -13.36 -6.57 -2.61
CA ASN A 189 -14.80 -6.50 -2.31
C ASN A 189 -15.22 -5.15 -1.66
N CYS A 190 -14.39 -4.11 -1.74
CA CYS A 190 -14.64 -2.87 -1.01
C CYS A 190 -15.57 -1.89 -1.78
N TYR A 191 -16.89 -1.97 -1.51
CA TYR A 191 -17.90 -1.11 -2.13
C TYR A 191 -17.77 0.39 -1.86
N LEU A 192 -17.10 0.79 -0.76
CA LEU A 192 -16.84 2.21 -0.46
C LEU A 192 -15.99 2.89 -1.55
N TYR A 193 -15.16 2.12 -2.26
CA TYR A 193 -14.36 2.61 -3.38
C TYR A 193 -15.07 2.51 -4.74
N HIS A 194 -16.21 1.81 -4.82
CA HIS A 194 -17.00 1.64 -6.05
C HIS A 194 -17.99 2.80 -6.29
N PHE A 195 -18.28 3.62 -5.27
CA PHE A 195 -19.24 4.71 -5.41
C PHE A 195 -18.60 5.96 -6.03
N GLY A 196 -19.05 6.30 -7.24
CA GLY A 196 -18.58 7.43 -8.04
C GLY A 196 -18.61 8.78 -7.31
N THR A 197 -17.56 9.56 -7.57
CA THR A 197 -17.16 10.77 -6.86
C THR A 197 -18.16 11.92 -6.88
N THR A 198 -19.13 12.00 -7.80
CA THR A 198 -20.01 13.18 -7.90
C THR A 198 -21.06 13.27 -6.79
N LYS A 199 -21.59 12.15 -6.28
CA LYS A 199 -22.50 12.15 -5.12
C LYS A 199 -21.74 12.05 -3.79
N PHE A 200 -20.60 11.35 -3.76
CA PHE A 200 -19.78 11.24 -2.56
C PHE A 200 -19.04 12.53 -2.20
N TRP A 201 -18.73 13.41 -3.17
CA TRP A 201 -18.20 14.75 -2.88
C TRP A 201 -19.24 15.63 -2.15
N LYS A 202 -20.53 15.53 -2.56
CA LYS A 202 -21.65 16.14 -1.82
C LYS A 202 -21.85 15.50 -0.43
N ALA A 203 -21.78 14.18 -0.31
CA ALA A 203 -21.82 13.51 0.99
C ALA A 203 -20.63 13.89 1.88
N SER A 204 -19.44 14.12 1.30
CA SER A 204 -18.28 14.60 2.05
C SER A 204 -18.49 16.01 2.59
N SER A 205 -19.20 16.89 1.87
CA SER A 205 -19.60 18.20 2.40
C SER A 205 -20.64 18.13 3.53
N GLU A 206 -21.43 17.06 3.60
CA GLU A 206 -22.35 16.79 4.71
C GLU A 206 -21.66 16.11 5.90
N LEU A 207 -20.60 15.33 5.63
CA LEU A 207 -19.70 14.78 6.64
C LEU A 207 -18.84 15.92 7.23
N LYS A 208 -19.33 16.55 8.30
CA LYS A 208 -18.55 17.43 9.16
C LYS A 208 -17.49 16.62 9.93
N THR A 209 -16.43 16.20 9.26
CA THR A 209 -15.23 15.71 9.98
C THR A 209 -14.60 16.94 10.64
N GLY A 210 -14.84 17.10 11.94
CA GLY A 210 -14.51 18.30 12.74
C GLY A 210 -13.02 18.63 12.83
N SER A 211 -12.42 19.05 11.73
CA SER A 211 -11.13 19.77 11.74
C SER A 211 -11.43 21.24 12.03
N PRO A 212 -10.86 21.84 13.09
CA PRO A 212 -10.93 23.28 13.30
C PRO A 212 -10.33 23.97 12.05
N GLY A 213 -11.11 24.83 11.37
CA GLY A 213 -10.64 25.58 10.20
C GLY A 213 -11.30 25.27 8.85
N GLY A 214 -12.38 24.51 8.80
CA GLY A 214 -13.38 24.66 7.72
C GLY A 214 -12.97 24.28 6.30
N ARG A 215 -12.12 23.27 6.11
CA ARG A 215 -12.00 22.60 4.80
C ARG A 215 -12.20 21.10 4.91
N VAL A 216 -13.33 20.66 4.39
CA VAL A 216 -13.66 19.25 4.16
C VAL A 216 -12.64 18.69 3.16
N ARG A 217 -11.77 17.78 3.59
CA ARG A 217 -11.04 16.94 2.65
C ARG A 217 -12.00 15.84 2.18
N PRO A 218 -12.09 15.54 0.87
CA PRO A 218 -13.00 14.52 0.39
C PRO A 218 -12.80 13.21 1.16
N ALA A 219 -13.87 12.79 1.83
CA ALA A 219 -13.95 11.68 2.77
C ALA A 219 -13.86 10.32 2.07
N LEU A 220 -12.77 10.05 1.35
CA LEU A 220 -12.62 8.85 0.53
C LEU A 220 -12.14 7.61 1.31
N THR A 221 -12.02 7.71 2.63
CA THR A 221 -11.54 6.63 3.50
C THR A 221 -12.19 6.71 4.89
N PRO A 222 -13.51 6.46 5.05
CA PRO A 222 -14.15 6.46 6.37
C PRO A 222 -13.47 5.47 7.32
N CYS A 223 -12.95 4.38 6.76
CA CYS A 223 -12.15 3.40 7.47
C CYS A 223 -10.89 3.94 8.18
N ARG A 224 -10.47 5.19 7.89
CA ARG A 224 -9.35 5.89 8.55
C ARG A 224 -9.80 6.98 9.52
N PHE A 225 -11.08 7.06 9.83
CA PHE A 225 -11.59 8.06 10.76
C PHE A 225 -11.48 7.58 12.20
N LEU A 226 -11.40 8.57 13.08
CA LEU A 226 -11.68 8.38 14.49
C LEU A 226 -13.17 8.62 14.70
N TYR A 227 -13.81 7.71 15.41
CA TYR A 227 -15.24 7.70 15.67
C TYR A 227 -15.49 7.99 17.14
N ASP A 228 -16.47 8.85 17.41
CA ASP A 228 -16.97 9.10 18.76
C ASP A 228 -17.84 7.92 19.19
N ILE A 229 -17.45 7.24 20.26
CA ILE A 229 -18.07 6.00 20.73
C ILE A 229 -18.89 6.30 21.98
N TYR A 230 -20.12 5.81 21.97
CA TYR A 230 -21.09 5.99 23.04
C TYR A 230 -21.55 4.63 23.54
N ASP A 231 -21.76 4.52 24.85
CA ASP A 231 -22.41 3.37 25.44
C ASP A 231 -23.87 3.29 24.96
N VAL A 232 -24.32 2.11 24.50
CA VAL A 232 -25.63 1.99 23.85
C VAL A 232 -26.79 2.21 24.83
N ASN A 233 -26.61 1.87 26.10
CA ASN A 233 -27.64 1.91 27.14
C ASN A 233 -27.73 3.30 27.77
N THR A 234 -26.59 3.80 28.25
CA THR A 234 -26.49 5.06 28.99
C THR A 234 -26.35 6.27 28.08
N LYS A 235 -26.03 6.07 26.79
CA LYS A 235 -25.65 7.12 25.83
C LYS A 235 -24.44 7.94 26.29
N SER A 236 -23.69 7.47 27.29
CA SER A 236 -22.50 8.15 27.79
C SER A 236 -21.35 8.08 26.78
N TYR A 237 -20.60 9.16 26.65
CA TYR A 237 -19.43 9.22 25.79
C TYR A 237 -18.27 8.41 26.39
N LEU A 238 -17.77 7.42 25.64
CA LEU A 238 -16.71 6.52 26.09
C LEU A 238 -15.32 6.94 25.59
N GLY A 239 -15.27 7.66 24.46
CA GLY A 239 -14.02 8.10 23.87
C GLY A 239 -14.08 8.17 22.35
N ARG A 240 -12.92 8.41 21.75
CA ARG A 240 -12.75 8.51 20.30
C ARG A 240 -11.76 7.47 19.80
N TRP A 241 -12.21 6.55 18.95
CA TRP A 241 -11.40 5.39 18.53
C TRP A 241 -11.43 5.12 17.02
N PRO A 242 -10.35 4.54 16.46
CA PRO A 242 -10.29 4.12 15.06
C PRO A 242 -11.00 2.77 14.86
N ILE A 243 -12.33 2.71 15.01
CA ILE A 243 -13.07 1.43 15.06
C ILE A 243 -12.98 0.61 13.77
N MET A 244 -12.83 1.27 12.62
CA MET A 244 -12.66 0.60 11.34
C MET A 244 -11.19 0.27 11.04
N ASP A 245 -10.23 0.85 11.75
CA ASP A 245 -8.80 0.52 11.72
C ASP A 245 -8.12 0.27 10.35
N ALA A 246 -8.37 1.11 9.33
CA ALA A 246 -7.63 1.06 8.05
C ALA A 246 -6.43 2.03 8.00
N PHE A 247 -5.81 2.30 9.15
CA PHE A 247 -4.67 3.22 9.24
C PHE A 247 -3.44 2.66 8.52
N THR A 248 -2.43 3.51 8.30
CA THR A 248 -1.16 3.07 7.72
C THR A 248 -0.52 2.03 8.64
N ILE A 249 -0.32 0.83 8.11
CA ILE A 249 0.28 -0.27 8.85
C ILE A 249 1.80 -0.28 8.63
N CYS A 250 2.55 -0.42 9.71
CA CYS A 250 3.98 -0.65 9.73
C CYS A 250 4.25 -2.11 10.09
N SER A 251 5.07 -2.81 9.29
CA SER A 251 5.50 -4.17 9.59
C SER A 251 7.01 -4.31 9.84
N LEU A 252 7.71 -3.18 10.03
CA LEU A 252 9.18 -3.17 10.13
C LEU A 252 9.72 -4.13 11.19
N CYS A 253 9.06 -4.25 12.35
CA CYS A 253 9.45 -5.17 13.42
C CYS A 253 9.25 -6.65 13.08
N HIS A 254 8.36 -6.96 12.11
CA HIS A 254 8.08 -8.31 11.65
C HIS A 254 8.86 -8.68 10.39
N LEU A 255 9.60 -7.75 9.77
CA LEU A 255 10.49 -8.07 8.64
C LEU A 255 11.38 -9.30 8.90
N PRO A 256 12.02 -9.48 10.07
CA PRO A 256 12.77 -10.70 10.33
C PRO A 256 11.93 -11.97 10.28
N ALA A 257 10.69 -11.93 10.77
CA ALA A 257 9.80 -13.08 10.72
C ALA A 257 9.32 -13.36 9.29
N LEU A 258 8.93 -12.33 8.54
CA LEU A 258 8.55 -12.43 7.13
C LEU A 258 9.67 -13.02 6.27
N ILE A 259 10.90 -12.53 6.41
CA ILE A 259 12.04 -13.06 5.66
C ILE A 259 12.24 -14.55 5.95
N ARG A 260 11.94 -15.01 7.18
CA ARG A 260 12.07 -16.42 7.55
C ARG A 260 10.95 -17.30 7.02
N THR A 261 9.75 -16.77 6.76
CA THR A 261 8.69 -17.58 6.15
C THR A 261 9.09 -18.05 4.75
N GLY A 262 9.96 -17.29 4.07
CA GLY A 262 10.45 -17.60 2.73
C GLY A 262 9.65 -16.92 1.62
N VAL A 263 8.92 -15.84 1.92
CA VAL A 263 8.32 -15.00 0.88
C VAL A 263 9.39 -14.58 -0.14
N ALA A 264 9.02 -14.59 -1.41
CA ALA A 264 9.88 -14.22 -2.51
C ALA A 264 9.94 -12.69 -2.71
N GLY A 265 8.87 -11.98 -2.34
CA GLY A 265 8.73 -10.54 -2.57
C GLY A 265 8.18 -9.76 -1.38
N LEU A 266 8.72 -8.56 -1.18
CA LEU A 266 8.25 -7.55 -0.24
C LEU A 266 7.79 -6.32 -1.03
N LYS A 267 6.47 -6.11 -1.06
CA LYS A 267 5.84 -5.02 -1.79
C LYS A 267 5.63 -3.78 -0.92
N ILE A 268 6.14 -2.65 -1.41
CA ILE A 268 5.95 -1.35 -0.79
C ILE A 268 4.72 -0.68 -1.43
N VAL A 269 3.72 -0.29 -0.64
CA VAL A 269 2.57 0.45 -1.18
C VAL A 269 2.91 1.93 -1.26
N GLY A 270 2.67 2.56 -2.41
CA GLY A 270 2.91 4.00 -2.47
C GLY A 270 2.87 4.67 -3.84
N ARG A 271 2.20 4.10 -4.86
CA ARG A 271 2.17 4.72 -6.20
C ARG A 271 1.66 6.16 -6.18
N PHE A 272 0.75 6.50 -5.27
CA PHE A 272 0.23 7.87 -5.13
C PHE A 272 1.08 8.81 -4.25
N LEU A 273 2.15 8.28 -3.62
CA LEU A 273 3.06 9.08 -2.80
C LEU A 273 3.93 9.97 -3.68
N ASP A 274 4.48 11.00 -3.06
CA ASP A 274 5.55 11.79 -3.65
C ASP A 274 6.83 10.94 -3.80
N VAL A 275 7.64 11.32 -4.80
CA VAL A 275 8.85 10.60 -5.21
C VAL A 275 9.83 10.40 -4.05
N LEU A 276 10.04 11.43 -3.22
CA LEU A 276 10.95 11.37 -2.08
C LEU A 276 10.50 10.34 -1.03
N LYS A 277 9.19 10.17 -0.82
CA LYS A 277 8.69 9.11 0.08
C LYS A 277 8.85 7.72 -0.51
N GLN A 278 8.66 7.56 -1.82
CA GLN A 278 8.91 6.28 -2.50
C GLN A 278 10.38 5.90 -2.33
N GLU A 279 11.30 6.83 -2.59
CA GLU A 279 12.74 6.67 -2.38
C GLU A 279 13.07 6.31 -0.92
N THR A 280 12.59 7.12 0.03
CA THR A 280 12.90 6.94 1.45
C THR A 280 12.37 5.61 1.99
N ALA A 281 11.14 5.24 1.63
CA ALA A 281 10.58 3.95 2.02
C ALA A 281 11.40 2.78 1.45
N THR A 282 11.79 2.86 0.18
CA THR A 282 12.60 1.84 -0.49
C THR A 282 13.96 1.68 0.21
N ARG A 283 14.67 2.79 0.46
CA ARG A 283 15.96 2.80 1.16
C ARG A 283 15.86 2.20 2.56
N VAL A 284 14.84 2.56 3.32
CA VAL A 284 14.61 2.02 4.68
C VAL A 284 14.40 0.51 4.62
N ILE A 285 13.53 0.02 3.74
CA ILE A 285 13.25 -1.41 3.61
C ILE A 285 14.50 -2.16 3.13
N ARG A 286 15.22 -1.65 2.12
CA ARG A 286 16.49 -2.23 1.63
C ARG A 286 17.51 -2.38 2.76
N THR A 287 17.76 -1.30 3.49
CA THR A 287 18.71 -1.28 4.61
C THR A 287 18.36 -2.35 5.66
N LEU A 288 17.07 -2.43 6.01
CA LEU A 288 16.60 -3.41 6.99
C LEU A 288 16.73 -4.84 6.48
N VAL A 289 16.28 -5.12 5.25
CA VAL A 289 16.35 -6.45 4.65
C VAL A 289 17.80 -6.91 4.51
N ASP A 290 18.73 -6.05 4.10
CA ASP A 290 20.16 -6.38 3.99
C ASP A 290 20.77 -6.73 5.32
N LYS A 291 20.48 -5.92 6.33
CA LYS A 291 21.00 -6.16 7.66
C LYS A 291 20.45 -7.45 8.27
N ILE A 292 19.15 -7.70 8.10
CA ILE A 292 18.51 -8.93 8.58
C ILE A 292 19.04 -10.16 7.83
N TRP A 293 19.22 -10.05 6.50
CA TRP A 293 19.69 -11.15 5.68
C TRP A 293 21.14 -11.52 5.99
N SER A 294 22.02 -10.54 6.13
CA SER A 294 23.44 -10.76 6.52
C SER A 294 23.60 -11.38 7.92
N GLU A 295 22.61 -11.20 8.80
CA GLU A 295 22.54 -11.88 10.12
C GLU A 295 21.72 -13.19 10.08
N GLY A 296 21.51 -13.79 8.91
CA GLY A 296 20.87 -15.11 8.77
C GLY A 296 19.35 -15.10 8.96
N GLY A 297 18.69 -13.98 8.64
CA GLY A 297 17.23 -13.83 8.81
C GLY A 297 16.82 -13.55 10.27
N ARG A 298 17.77 -13.20 11.13
CA ARG A 298 17.57 -12.84 12.53
C ARG A 298 18.19 -11.48 12.78
N LEU A 299 17.65 -10.74 13.73
CA LEU A 299 18.26 -9.49 14.18
C LEU A 299 17.95 -9.33 15.67
N LYS A 300 18.99 -9.24 16.50
CA LYS A 300 18.80 -9.06 17.95
C LYS A 300 18.03 -7.77 18.20
N ARG A 301 17.13 -7.77 19.19
CA ARG A 301 16.29 -6.62 19.52
C ARG A 301 17.11 -5.32 19.67
N LYS A 302 18.24 -5.36 20.39
CA LYS A 302 19.13 -4.20 20.57
C LYS A 302 19.69 -3.66 19.25
N SER A 303 20.16 -4.56 18.37
CA SER A 303 20.67 -4.20 17.04
C SER A 303 19.58 -3.60 16.16
N PHE A 304 18.38 -4.16 16.19
CA PHE A 304 17.22 -3.62 15.47
C PHE A 304 16.85 -2.22 15.95
N HIS A 305 16.79 -1.98 17.27
CA HIS A 305 16.48 -0.65 17.80
C HIS A 305 17.57 0.38 17.45
N LYS A 306 18.85 -0.02 17.46
CA LYS A 306 19.96 0.83 17.02
C LYS A 306 19.77 1.25 15.56
N LEU A 307 19.50 0.28 14.68
CA LEU A 307 19.28 0.53 13.26
C LEU A 307 18.05 1.44 13.00
N LEU A 308 16.95 1.21 13.71
CA LEU A 308 15.79 2.11 13.63
C LEU A 308 16.12 3.53 14.12
N SER A 309 16.99 3.67 15.13
CA SER A 309 17.45 4.97 15.61
C SER A 309 18.31 5.69 14.58
N GLU A 310 19.18 4.96 13.87
CA GLU A 310 20.00 5.50 12.77
C GLU A 310 19.10 5.96 11.60
N LEU A 311 18.04 5.21 11.30
CA LEU A 311 17.05 5.54 10.26
C LEU A 311 15.97 6.52 10.73
N LYS A 312 16.04 7.08 11.94
CA LYS A 312 14.95 7.87 12.55
C LYS A 312 14.45 9.01 11.67
N ARG A 313 15.33 9.73 10.98
CA ARG A 313 14.95 10.84 10.08
C ARG A 313 14.13 10.33 8.91
N ASP A 314 14.60 9.28 8.27
CA ASP A 314 13.97 8.66 7.11
C ASP A 314 12.64 7.99 7.48
N LEU A 315 12.59 7.35 8.66
CA LEU A 315 11.35 6.87 9.25
C LEU A 315 10.37 8.01 9.52
N ASN A 316 10.81 9.14 10.08
CA ASN A 316 9.90 10.26 10.30
C ASN A 316 9.35 10.83 8.99
N TYR A 317 10.16 10.84 7.93
CA TYR A 317 9.76 11.34 6.62
C TYR A 317 8.78 10.39 5.92
N ALA A 318 9.12 9.10 5.85
CA ALA A 318 8.28 8.11 5.17
C ALA A 318 7.00 7.79 5.95
N PHE A 319 7.04 7.80 7.29
CA PHE A 319 5.94 7.40 8.18
C PHE A 319 5.17 8.60 8.75
N GLY A 320 5.52 9.83 8.35
CA GLY A 320 4.79 11.05 8.66
C GLY A 320 3.38 11.07 8.04
N PRO A 321 2.45 11.89 8.54
CA PRO A 321 1.09 11.92 8.07
C PRO A 321 1.04 12.64 6.72
N LEU A 322 0.34 12.06 5.75
CA LEU A 322 0.15 12.63 4.41
C LEU A 322 -0.43 14.04 4.42
N SER A 323 -1.12 14.43 5.49
CA SER A 323 -1.78 15.73 5.60
C SER A 323 -0.83 16.92 5.76
N LEU A 324 0.38 16.72 6.29
CA LEU A 324 1.29 17.82 6.66
C LEU A 324 2.40 18.07 5.64
N ILE A 325 2.79 17.08 4.83
CA ILE A 325 3.96 17.21 3.92
C ILE A 325 3.68 18.11 2.70
N ARG A 326 2.41 18.39 2.36
CA ARG A 326 2.07 19.39 1.34
C ARG A 326 2.17 20.85 1.83
N GLN A 327 2.28 21.10 3.14
CA GLN A 327 2.44 22.47 3.64
C GLN A 327 3.86 23.00 3.48
N GLU A 328 4.88 22.13 3.46
CA GLU A 328 6.28 22.56 3.35
C GLU A 328 6.69 22.91 1.91
N ALA A 329 6.03 22.33 0.90
CA ALA A 329 6.41 22.52 -0.50
C ALA A 329 5.79 23.75 -1.20
N SER A 330 4.98 24.57 -0.52
CA SER A 330 4.20 25.61 -1.22
C SER A 330 4.42 27.07 -0.81
N LYS A 331 5.11 27.41 0.28
CA LYS A 331 5.26 28.84 0.65
C LYS A 331 6.58 29.16 1.36
N GLU A 332 7.46 29.80 0.59
CA GLU A 332 8.39 30.81 1.09
C GLU A 332 7.68 31.77 2.08
N ARG A 333 8.31 31.97 3.24
CA ARG A 333 8.26 33.16 4.12
C ARG A 333 6.90 33.86 4.32
N ARG A 334 6.25 33.54 5.45
CA ARG A 334 5.79 34.51 6.50
C ARG A 334 4.55 33.98 7.23
N ARG A 335 4.63 34.02 8.56
CA ARG A 335 3.51 33.99 9.54
C ARG A 335 2.60 32.76 9.52
N ILE A 336 3.03 31.67 10.15
CA ILE A 336 2.16 30.88 11.07
C ILE A 336 3.04 30.37 12.21
N GLN A 337 3.17 31.19 13.25
CA GLN A 337 3.85 30.87 14.51
C GLN A 337 2.84 30.59 15.64
N LEU A 338 1.59 30.28 15.29
CA LEU A 338 0.52 30.02 16.25
C LEU A 338 -0.08 28.63 15.97
N GLU A 339 0.00 27.78 17.00
CA GLU A 339 -0.54 26.41 17.13
C GLU A 339 0.31 25.20 16.71
N THR A 340 1.62 25.36 16.51
CA THR A 340 2.58 24.22 16.42
C THR A 340 2.96 23.61 17.78
N SER A 341 2.40 24.11 18.90
CA SER A 341 2.75 23.65 20.24
C SER A 341 1.99 22.40 20.74
N ARG A 342 0.81 22.09 20.20
CA ARG A 342 -0.05 20.97 20.67
C ARG A 342 0.13 19.64 19.93
N LEU A 343 0.80 19.62 18.77
CA LEU A 343 1.01 18.41 17.95
C LEU A 343 2.50 18.04 17.79
N LYS A 344 3.32 18.35 18.81
CA LYS A 344 4.78 18.25 18.74
C LYS A 344 5.36 16.84 18.54
N ASN A 345 4.59 15.76 18.59
CA ASN A 345 5.13 14.41 18.40
C ASN A 345 4.12 13.47 17.74
N LEU A 346 3.95 13.62 16.43
CA LEU A 346 3.08 12.72 15.68
C LEU A 346 3.63 11.28 15.60
N HIS A 347 4.95 11.12 15.65
CA HIS A 347 5.60 9.85 15.93
C HIS A 347 5.16 9.25 17.28
N ARG A 348 5.01 10.08 18.32
CA ARG A 348 4.46 9.64 19.62
C ARG A 348 2.99 9.28 19.50
N PHE A 349 2.18 9.98 18.71
CA PHE A 349 0.80 9.57 18.41
C PHE A 349 0.75 8.18 17.76
N TYR A 350 1.57 7.92 16.73
CA TYR A 350 1.64 6.59 16.12
C TYR A 350 2.17 5.53 17.09
N GLN A 351 3.21 5.84 17.86
CA GLN A 351 3.74 4.92 18.86
C GLN A 351 2.73 4.63 19.97
N ASP A 352 2.00 5.63 20.45
CA ASP A 352 1.03 5.51 21.53
C ASP A 352 -0.25 4.81 21.05
N THR A 353 -0.65 5.02 19.80
CA THR A 353 -1.88 4.44 19.23
C THR A 353 -1.67 3.02 18.70
N PHE A 354 -0.48 2.71 18.17
CA PHE A 354 -0.24 1.45 17.44
C PHE A 354 0.86 0.60 18.06
N CYS A 355 2.02 1.18 18.41
CA CYS A 355 3.13 0.39 18.94
C CYS A 355 2.94 -0.03 20.41
N LYS A 356 2.47 0.88 21.28
CA LYS A 356 2.15 0.58 22.69
C LYS A 356 1.02 -0.45 22.80
N PRO A 357 -0.04 -0.40 21.98
CA PRO A 357 -1.10 -1.41 22.00
C PRO A 357 -0.77 -2.66 21.15
N GLN A 358 0.44 -2.77 20.59
CA GLN A 358 0.90 -3.90 19.76
C GLN A 358 0.09 -4.17 18.47
N ARG A 359 -0.42 -3.11 17.82
CA ARG A 359 -1.13 -3.23 16.53
C ARG A 359 -0.14 -3.43 15.39
N CYS A 360 -0.21 -4.55 14.69
CA CYS A 360 0.62 -4.84 13.51
C CYS A 360 -0.17 -5.53 12.39
N PHE A 361 0.35 -5.47 11.16
CA PHE A 361 -0.16 -6.13 9.95
C PHE A 361 -0.47 -7.61 10.16
N PHE A 362 0.40 -8.29 10.91
CA PHE A 362 0.32 -9.74 11.14
C PHE A 362 -0.19 -10.07 12.54
N ALA A 363 -0.64 -9.06 13.29
CA ALA A 363 -1.48 -9.29 14.46
C ALA A 363 -2.91 -9.48 13.95
N PRO A 364 -3.70 -10.43 14.48
CA PRO A 364 -5.06 -10.61 13.99
C PRO A 364 -5.80 -9.30 14.16
N LEU A 365 -6.46 -8.82 13.09
CA LEU A 365 -7.19 -7.55 13.02
C LEU A 365 -8.22 -7.39 14.15
N LEU A 366 -8.53 -8.48 14.86
CA LEU A 366 -9.50 -8.58 15.95
C LEU A 366 -8.91 -9.08 17.29
N ASN A 367 -7.62 -9.43 17.40
CA ASN A 367 -7.04 -10.02 18.64
C ASN A 367 -5.95 -9.19 19.33
N ALA A 368 -5.68 -7.95 18.92
CA ALA A 368 -5.00 -7.03 19.83
C ALA A 368 -6.07 -6.46 20.78
N PRO A 369 -6.19 -6.93 22.04
CA PRO A 369 -7.18 -6.38 22.95
C PRO A 369 -6.97 -4.88 23.01
N TYR A 370 -8.04 -4.10 22.85
CA TYR A 370 -8.04 -2.68 23.18
C TYR A 370 -7.68 -2.59 24.66
N ARG A 371 -6.40 -2.49 25.00
CA ARG A 371 -6.00 -2.18 26.37
C ARG A 371 -6.44 -0.74 26.61
N TYR A 372 -7.56 -0.60 27.31
CA TYR A 372 -8.05 0.65 27.83
C TYR A 372 -6.94 1.29 28.67
N GLU A 373 -6.31 2.34 28.16
CA GLU A 373 -5.40 3.20 28.93
C GLU A 373 -6.16 4.49 29.30
N PRO A 374 -6.65 4.62 30.55
CA PRO A 374 -7.37 5.82 31.00
C PRO A 374 -6.52 7.10 30.89
N SER A 375 -5.19 6.97 30.83
CA SER A 375 -4.23 8.06 30.67
C SER A 375 -4.33 8.80 29.33
N ILE A 376 -4.80 8.13 28.26
CA ILE A 376 -4.94 8.73 26.93
C ILE A 376 -6.17 9.67 26.86
N VAL A 377 -7.13 9.50 27.76
CA VAL A 377 -8.45 10.18 27.75
C VAL A 377 -8.46 11.49 28.55
N LYS A 378 -7.35 11.89 29.20
CA LYS A 378 -7.30 13.15 29.99
C LYS A 378 -7.09 14.43 29.18
N SER A 379 -7.51 14.49 27.90
CA SER A 379 -7.73 15.80 27.27
C SER A 379 -9.12 16.31 27.66
N ARG A 380 -9.18 17.03 28.79
CA ARG A 380 -10.37 17.76 29.26
C ARG A 380 -10.98 18.56 28.10
N VAL A 381 -12.18 18.17 27.67
CA VAL A 381 -13.11 19.08 27.02
C VAL A 381 -13.55 20.06 28.11
N ARG A 382 -13.00 21.27 28.09
CA ARG A 382 -13.69 22.39 28.75
C ARG A 382 -14.79 22.84 27.79
N SER A 383 -15.99 22.89 28.35
CA SER A 383 -17.26 23.39 27.80
C SER A 383 -17.10 24.59 26.89
#